data_AF-A0A368MWD1-F1
#
_entry.id   AF-A0A368MWD1-F1
#
_cell.length_a   1.000
_cell.length_b   1.000
_cell.length_c   1.000
_cell.angle_alpha   90.00
_cell.angle_beta   90.00
_cell.angle_gamma   90.00
#
_symmetry.space_group_name_H-M   'P 1'
#
loop_
_entity.id
_entity.type
_entity.pdbx_description
1 polymer ?
#
loop_
_entity_poly.entity_id
_entity_poly.type
_entity_poly.pdbx_seq_one_letter_code
_entity_poly.pdbx_strand_id
1 'polypeptide(L)'
;MKNLIKDIKPVSPTVRWLRKYVINKYGITIVAFLVWMTLFDQTSFLVINGMNQEISKYEEQLDYYKTEYQKNDSYYKKLMNNKDEKEKFARENYFMKKYDEEIFILVVDSSRLKPRK
;
A
#
# COMPACT_ATOMS: atom_id res chain seq x y z
N MET A 1 35.58 17.74 -61.05
CA MET A 1 35.16 19.08 -60.57
C MET A 1 33.64 19.26 -60.56
N LYS A 2 32.85 18.31 -60.02
CA LYS A 2 31.37 18.41 -60.00
C LYS A 2 30.73 18.23 -58.61
N ASN A 3 31.54 18.13 -57.55
CA ASN A 3 31.07 17.86 -56.18
C ASN A 3 31.55 18.89 -55.15
N LEU A 4 31.91 20.12 -55.56
CA LEU A 4 32.41 21.16 -54.64
C LEU A 4 31.42 22.29 -54.36
N ILE A 5 30.22 22.26 -54.95
CA ILE A 5 29.19 23.26 -54.69
C ILE A 5 27.98 22.53 -54.14
N LYS A 6 27.74 22.71 -52.83
CA LYS A 6 26.54 22.22 -52.16
C LYS A 6 25.48 23.30 -52.28
N ASP A 7 24.42 23.03 -53.04
CA ASP A 7 23.35 24.01 -53.24
C ASP A 7 22.66 24.34 -51.91
N ILE A 8 22.64 25.64 -51.58
CA ILE A 8 21.99 26.17 -50.38
C ILE A 8 20.48 26.14 -50.64
N LYS A 9 19.82 25.04 -50.22
CA LYS A 9 18.35 24.94 -50.28
C LYS A 9 17.75 26.00 -49.35
N PRO A 10 16.75 26.79 -49.81
CA PRO A 10 16.14 27.81 -48.97
C PRO A 10 15.46 27.14 -47.77
N VAL A 11 15.74 27.64 -46.58
CA VAL A 11 15.09 27.15 -45.36
C VAL A 11 13.57 27.31 -45.50
N SER A 12 12.85 26.23 -45.20
CA SER A 12 11.38 26.18 -45.32
C SER A 12 10.73 27.38 -44.59
N PRO A 13 9.66 27.98 -45.14
CA PRO A 13 8.98 29.13 -44.55
C PRO A 13 8.53 28.89 -43.11
N THR A 14 8.18 27.64 -42.76
CA THR A 14 7.80 27.24 -41.41
C THR A 14 8.97 27.35 -40.41
N VAL A 15 10.17 26.94 -40.81
CA VAL A 15 11.40 27.03 -40.00
C VAL A 15 11.79 28.50 -39.77
N ARG A 16 11.60 29.36 -40.77
CA ARG A 16 11.87 30.79 -40.66
C ARG A 16 10.90 31.48 -39.68
N TRP A 17 9.62 31.12 -39.71
CA TRP A 17 8.62 31.62 -38.76
C TRP A 17 8.91 31.13 -37.33
N LEU A 18 9.19 29.82 -37.17
CA LEU A 18 9.57 29.23 -35.89
C LEU A 18 10.81 29.92 -35.30
N ARG A 19 11.84 30.19 -36.10
CA ARG A 19 13.04 30.89 -35.63
C ARG A 19 12.76 32.32 -35.16
N LYS A 20 11.85 33.04 -35.83
CA LYS A 20 11.52 34.44 -35.50
C LYS A 20 10.74 34.57 -34.19
N TYR A 21 9.83 33.63 -33.90
CA TYR A 21 8.95 33.70 -32.74
C TYR A 21 9.39 32.80 -31.56
N VAL A 22 9.98 31.64 -31.83
CA VAL A 22 10.36 30.64 -30.82
C VAL A 22 11.85 30.67 -30.49
N ILE A 23 12.74 30.95 -31.46
CA ILE A 23 14.20 31.01 -31.25
C ILE A 23 14.66 32.44 -30.89
N ASN A 24 13.97 33.07 -29.96
CA ASN A 24 14.43 34.29 -29.28
C ASN A 24 14.97 33.91 -27.89
N LYS A 25 15.94 34.66 -27.35
CA LYS A 25 16.52 34.41 -26.02
C LYS A 25 15.44 34.27 -24.94
N TYR A 26 14.38 35.07 -25.01
CA TYR A 26 13.25 35.01 -24.08
C TYR A 26 12.40 33.73 -24.25
N GLY A 27 12.16 33.29 -25.49
CA GLY A 27 11.38 32.08 -25.77
C GLY A 27 12.10 30.82 -25.31
N ILE A 28 13.41 30.75 -25.57
CA ILE A 28 14.25 29.65 -25.08
C ILE A 28 14.28 29.63 -23.55
N THR A 29 14.44 30.79 -22.90
CA THR A 29 14.41 30.85 -21.42
C THR A 29 13.07 30.41 -20.85
N ILE A 30 11.94 30.82 -21.42
CA ILE A 30 10.61 30.41 -20.96
C ILE A 30 10.40 28.91 -21.17
N VAL A 31 10.78 28.36 -22.32
CA VAL A 31 10.65 26.93 -22.59
C VAL A 31 11.57 26.13 -21.64
N ALA A 32 12.81 26.56 -21.44
CA ALA A 32 13.72 25.94 -20.49
C ALA A 32 13.17 26.02 -19.05
N PHE A 33 12.57 27.14 -18.67
CA PHE A 33 11.92 27.32 -17.37
C PHE A 33 10.69 26.42 -17.20
N LEU A 34 9.83 26.30 -18.23
CA LEU A 34 8.67 25.41 -18.20
C LEU A 34 9.08 23.93 -18.17
N VAL A 35 10.11 23.55 -18.92
CA VAL A 35 10.68 22.20 -18.86
C VAL A 35 11.29 21.94 -17.49
N TRP A 36 11.95 22.93 -16.89
CA TRP A 36 12.45 22.83 -15.52
C TRP A 36 11.33 22.64 -14.50
N MET A 37 10.29 23.48 -14.57
CA MET A 37 9.11 23.42 -13.72
C MET A 37 8.26 22.15 -13.90
N THR A 38 8.46 21.38 -14.97
CA THR A 38 7.67 20.16 -15.24
C THR A 38 8.46 18.87 -15.05
N LEU A 39 9.78 18.88 -15.31
CA LEU A 39 10.64 17.70 -15.16
C LEU A 39 11.38 17.66 -13.82
N PHE A 40 11.79 18.81 -13.28
CA PHE A 40 12.54 18.88 -12.03
C PHE A 40 11.66 19.28 -10.83
N ASP A 41 10.47 19.83 -11.06
CA ASP A 41 9.53 20.17 -9.99
C ASP A 41 8.74 18.94 -9.52
N GLN A 42 8.27 18.99 -8.28
CA GLN A 42 7.73 17.85 -7.51
C GLN A 42 6.37 17.32 -8.01
N THR A 43 5.84 17.85 -9.11
CA THR A 43 4.60 17.40 -9.77
C THR A 43 4.81 16.15 -10.61
N SER A 44 5.68 15.24 -10.16
CA SER A 44 5.86 13.97 -10.82
C SER A 44 4.62 13.10 -10.58
N PHE A 45 4.06 12.59 -11.67
CA PHE A 45 2.99 11.58 -11.63
C PHE A 45 3.36 10.37 -10.76
N LEU A 46 4.65 10.06 -10.65
CA LEU A 46 5.19 8.98 -9.83
C LEU A 46 4.98 9.21 -8.33
N VAL A 47 5.18 10.44 -7.85
CA VAL A 47 4.91 10.81 -6.45
C VAL A 47 3.43 10.71 -6.13
N ILE A 48 2.57 11.21 -7.03
CA ILE A 48 1.10 11.14 -6.85
C ILE A 48 0.64 9.67 -6.80
N ASN A 49 1.19 8.80 -7.65
CA ASN A 49 0.85 7.39 -7.62
C ASN A 49 1.33 6.70 -6.32
N GLY A 50 2.52 7.03 -5.83
CA GLY A 50 3.02 6.55 -4.54
C GLY A 50 2.13 7.00 -3.37
N MET A 51 1.74 8.27 -3.36
CA MET A 51 0.81 8.80 -2.35
C MET A 51 -0.55 8.11 -2.39
N ASN A 52 -1.10 7.84 -3.57
CA ASN A 52 -2.37 7.12 -3.70
C ASN A 52 -2.27 5.67 -3.19
N GLN A 53 -1.13 5.01 -3.39
CA GLN A 53 -0.88 3.68 -2.82
C GLN A 53 -0.82 3.72 -1.29
N GLU A 54 -0.16 4.73 -0.72
CA GLU A 54 -0.14 4.93 0.73
C GLU A 54 -1.54 5.19 1.28
N ILE A 55 -2.33 6.04 0.63
CA ILE A 55 -3.72 6.31 1.01
C ILE A 55 -4.53 5.00 1.03
N SER A 56 -4.47 4.23 -0.07
CA SER A 56 -5.19 2.94 -0.14
C SER A 56 -4.76 1.97 0.96
N LYS A 57 -3.46 1.92 1.29
CA LYS A 57 -2.95 1.11 2.39
C LYS A 57 -3.48 1.56 3.74
N TYR A 58 -3.55 2.87 4.00
CA TYR A 58 -4.10 3.40 5.25
C TYR A 58 -5.61 3.15 5.36
N GLU A 59 -6.35 3.24 4.26
CA GLU A 59 -7.78 2.91 4.20
C GLU A 59 -8.02 1.43 4.50
N GLU A 60 -7.23 0.52 3.92
CA GLU A 60 -7.30 -0.91 4.20
C GLU A 60 -7.01 -1.22 5.68
N GLN A 61 -5.95 -0.60 6.24
CA GLN A 61 -5.64 -0.75 7.66
C GLN A 61 -6.76 -0.24 8.56
N LEU A 62 -7.36 0.90 8.21
CA LEU A 62 -8.47 1.47 8.95
C LEU A 62 -9.68 0.54 8.95
N ASP A 63 -10.02 -0.03 7.80
CA ASP A 63 -11.15 -0.96 7.69
C ASP A 63 -10.89 -2.27 8.46
N TYR A 64 -9.68 -2.80 8.37
CA TYR A 64 -9.25 -3.95 9.15
C TYR A 64 -9.40 -3.72 10.65
N TYR A 65 -8.84 -2.64 11.19
CA TYR A 65 -8.91 -2.36 12.63
C TYR A 65 -10.33 -2.06 13.10
N LYS A 66 -11.15 -1.40 12.27
CA LYS A 66 -12.56 -1.17 12.58
C LYS A 66 -13.34 -2.47 12.67
N THR A 67 -13.09 -3.40 11.75
CA THR A 67 -13.71 -4.73 11.74
C THR A 67 -13.28 -5.56 12.96
N GLU A 68 -11.99 -5.59 13.26
CA GLU A 68 -11.47 -6.30 14.43
C GLU A 68 -11.97 -5.67 15.74
N TYR A 69 -12.07 -4.35 15.82
CA TYR A 69 -12.67 -3.66 16.96
C TYR A 69 -14.11 -4.10 17.19
N GLN A 70 -14.94 -4.15 16.13
CA GLN A 70 -16.33 -4.59 16.25
C GLN A 70 -16.45 -6.04 16.72
N LYS A 71 -15.63 -6.94 16.17
CA LYS A 71 -15.58 -8.33 16.62
C LYS A 71 -15.20 -8.43 18.08
N ASN A 72 -14.12 -7.77 18.48
CA ASN A 72 -13.62 -7.80 19.86
C ASN A 72 -14.56 -7.14 20.85
N ASP A 73 -15.20 -6.02 20.50
CA ASP A 73 -16.21 -5.36 21.34
C ASP A 73 -17.43 -6.28 21.55
N SER A 74 -17.89 -6.94 20.48
CA SER A 74 -19.00 -7.90 20.59
C SER A 74 -18.62 -9.10 21.45
N TYR A 75 -17.39 -9.61 21.32
CA TYR A 75 -16.86 -10.70 22.12
C TYR A 75 -16.70 -10.29 23.58
N TYR A 76 -16.13 -9.12 23.84
CA TYR A 76 -15.97 -8.55 25.17
C TYR A 76 -17.31 -8.37 25.87
N LYS A 77 -18.33 -7.83 25.19
CA LYS A 77 -19.68 -7.69 25.74
C LYS A 77 -20.31 -9.04 26.07
N LYS A 78 -20.18 -10.04 25.19
CA LYS A 78 -20.65 -11.41 25.46
C LYS A 78 -19.95 -12.00 26.68
N LEU A 79 -18.62 -11.86 26.73
CA LEU A 79 -17.81 -12.31 27.86
C LEU A 79 -18.23 -11.59 29.14
N MET A 80 -18.43 -10.28 29.14
CA MET A 80 -18.76 -9.52 30.36
C MET A 80 -20.16 -9.79 30.88
N ASN A 81 -21.13 -10.05 30.01
CA ASN A 81 -22.53 -10.21 30.37
C ASN A 81 -22.94 -11.68 30.61
N ASN A 82 -22.20 -12.66 30.09
CA ASN A 82 -22.50 -14.07 30.26
C ASN A 82 -21.49 -14.78 31.18
N LYS A 83 -21.97 -15.31 32.31
CA LYS A 83 -21.15 -16.01 33.30
C LYS A 83 -20.51 -17.29 32.74
N ASP A 84 -21.24 -18.04 31.90
CA ASP A 84 -20.78 -19.32 31.36
C ASP A 84 -19.62 -19.11 30.38
N GLU A 85 -19.70 -18.06 29.56
CA GLU A 85 -18.62 -17.67 28.64
C GLU A 85 -17.37 -17.20 29.40
N LYS A 86 -17.51 -16.49 30.53
CA LYS A 86 -16.36 -16.15 31.40
C LYS A 86 -15.69 -17.39 31.96
N GLU A 87 -16.49 -18.32 32.48
CA GLU A 87 -15.98 -19.55 33.08
C GLU A 87 -15.25 -20.40 32.02
N LYS A 88 -15.84 -20.54 30.83
CA LYS A 88 -15.20 -21.20 29.68
C LYS A 88 -13.88 -20.53 29.30
N PHE A 89 -13.86 -19.21 29.14
CA PHE A 89 -12.65 -18.47 28.78
C PHE A 89 -11.54 -18.63 29.84
N ALA A 90 -11.88 -18.56 31.13
CA ALA A 90 -10.95 -18.75 32.23
C ALA A 90 -10.38 -20.18 32.27
N ARG A 91 -11.20 -21.20 31.95
CA ARG A 91 -10.77 -22.59 31.86
C ARG A 91 -9.86 -22.85 30.65
N GLU A 92 -10.19 -22.32 29.49
CA GLU A 92 -9.46 -22.57 28.25
C GLU A 92 -8.13 -21.79 28.18
N ASN A 93 -8.11 -20.52 28.61
CA ASN A 93 -6.93 -19.66 28.47
C ASN A 93 -6.04 -19.63 29.71
N TYR A 94 -6.63 -19.80 30.90
CA TYR A 94 -5.92 -19.67 32.17
C TYR A 94 -5.96 -20.95 33.01
N PHE A 95 -6.57 -22.03 32.51
CA PHE A 95 -6.70 -23.32 33.22
C PHE A 95 -7.25 -23.17 34.65
N MET A 96 -8.12 -22.18 34.86
CA MET A 96 -8.75 -21.96 36.17
C MET A 96 -9.71 -23.10 36.49
N LYS A 97 -9.75 -23.50 37.76
CA LYS A 97 -10.65 -24.54 38.28
C LYS A 97 -11.33 -24.08 39.57
N LYS A 98 -12.47 -24.69 39.91
CA LYS A 98 -13.08 -24.49 41.22
C LYS A 98 -12.31 -25.29 42.28
N TYR A 99 -12.45 -24.90 43.54
CA TYR A 99 -11.73 -25.54 44.65
C TYR A 99 -12.14 -27.01 44.85
N ASP A 100 -13.38 -27.34 44.50
CA ASP A 100 -14.00 -28.66 44.60
C ASP A 100 -13.91 -29.50 43.31
N GLU A 101 -13.07 -29.09 42.35
CA GLU A 101 -12.95 -29.72 41.04
C GLU A 101 -11.58 -30.37 40.79
N GLU A 102 -11.58 -31.62 40.36
CA GLU A 102 -10.39 -32.37 39.94
C GLU A 102 -10.28 -32.44 38.41
N ILE A 103 -9.15 -32.02 37.86
CA ILE A 103 -8.88 -32.05 36.41
C ILE A 103 -8.06 -33.29 36.10
N PHE A 104 -8.58 -34.16 35.22
CA PHE A 104 -7.85 -35.31 34.67
C PHE A 104 -7.34 -34.99 33.27
N ILE A 105 -6.01 -34.98 33.08
CA ILE A 105 -5.41 -34.87 31.75
C ILE A 105 -5.16 -36.28 31.23
N LEU A 106 -5.92 -36.70 30.22
CA LEU A 106 -5.74 -38.00 29.59
C LEU A 106 -4.61 -37.91 28.55
N VAL A 107 -3.42 -38.34 28.95
CA VAL A 107 -2.29 -38.48 28.02
C VAL A 107 -2.38 -39.87 27.39
N VAL A 108 -2.79 -39.93 26.13
CA VAL A 108 -2.72 -41.16 25.35
C VAL A 108 -1.26 -41.42 25.01
N ASP A 109 -0.67 -42.43 25.64
CA ASP A 109 0.68 -42.91 25.35
C ASP A 109 0.69 -43.51 23.93
N SER A 110 1.13 -42.72 22.96
CA SER A 110 1.16 -43.09 21.54
C SER A 110 2.01 -44.33 21.26
N SER A 111 2.90 -44.71 22.19
CA SER A 111 3.71 -45.93 22.14
C SER A 111 2.88 -47.22 22.32
N ARG A 112 1.65 -47.13 22.82
CA ARG A 112 0.75 -48.28 23.05
C ARG A 112 -0.36 -48.42 22.01
N LEU A 113 -0.40 -47.55 21.01
CA LEU A 113 -1.34 -47.64 19.91
C LEU A 113 -0.95 -48.83 19.02
N LYS A 114 -1.57 -49.98 19.26
CA LYS A 114 -1.46 -51.12 18.36
C LYS A 114 -2.00 -50.70 16.98
N PRO A 115 -1.21 -50.78 15.90
CA PRO A 115 -1.69 -50.40 14.59
C PRO A 115 -2.89 -51.27 14.22
N ARG A 116 -4.00 -50.62 13.88
CA ARG A 116 -5.20 -51.29 13.42
C ARG A 116 -4.89 -51.89 12.04
N LYS A 117 -4.87 -53.23 11.96
CA LYS A 117 -4.76 -53.98 10.71
C LYS A 117 -5.94 -53.68 9.79
#